data_AF-A0A537YMR9-F1
#
_entry.id   AF-A0A537YMR9-F1
#
_cell.length_a   1.000
_cell.length_b   1.000
_cell.length_c   1.000
_cell.angle_alpha   90.00
_cell.angle_beta   90.00
_cell.angle_gamma   90.00
#
_symmetry.space_group_name_H-M   'P 1'
#
loop_
_entity.id
_entity.type
_entity.pdbx_description
1 polymer ?
#
loop_
_entity_poly.entity_id
_entity_poly.type
_entity_poly.pdbx_seq_one_letter_code
_entity_poly.pdbx_strand_id
1 'polypeptide(L)'
;MSTKSKPKPAPKRVSAPDERPPAPWGSVPLAELVILAGIVSLGIGLFGGSPTAIGVGVALAGLGGLEVAIREHFAGYRSHTSLLAGAAFVLTTGLVFYAAGQILAVALAIGAAVGAVAFFLARRAFQRASGGLSYRVGGMRG
;
A
#
# COMPACT_ATOMS: atom_id res chain seq x y z
N MET A 1 59.19 10.98 -7.46
CA MET A 1 58.23 10.12 -6.76
C MET A 1 56.84 10.74 -6.87
N SER A 2 55.96 10.18 -7.71
CA SER A 2 54.59 10.70 -7.92
C SER A 2 53.63 10.01 -6.95
N THR A 3 53.10 10.76 -5.98
CA THR A 3 52.14 10.27 -5.00
C THR A 3 50.75 10.21 -5.64
N LYS A 4 50.33 9.00 -6.07
CA LYS A 4 48.94 8.75 -6.46
C LYS A 4 48.02 8.97 -5.25
N SER A 5 47.27 10.07 -5.26
CA SER A 5 46.16 10.34 -4.35
C SER A 5 45.13 9.22 -4.46
N LYS A 6 44.83 8.54 -3.33
CA LYS A 6 43.78 7.52 -3.28
C LYS A 6 42.42 8.20 -3.49
N PRO A 7 41.53 7.66 -4.35
CA PRO A 7 40.22 8.24 -4.57
C PRO A 7 39.41 8.22 -3.27
N LYS A 8 38.92 9.40 -2.88
CA LYS A 8 38.06 9.60 -1.70
C LYS A 8 36.78 8.77 -1.90
N PRO A 9 36.38 7.89 -0.96
CA PRO A 9 35.16 7.12 -1.11
C PRO A 9 33.99 8.07 -1.30
N ALA A 10 33.19 7.81 -2.35
CA ALA A 10 32.02 8.62 -2.66
C ALA A 10 31.12 8.67 -1.42
N PRO A 11 30.58 9.84 -1.04
CA PRO A 11 29.67 9.94 0.09
C PRO A 11 28.50 9.00 -0.17
N LYS A 12 28.26 8.08 0.77
CA LYS A 12 27.07 7.22 0.78
C LYS A 12 25.89 8.17 0.73
N ARG A 13 25.11 8.19 -0.38
CA ARG A 13 23.90 9.02 -0.47
C ARG A 13 23.01 8.63 0.70
N VAL A 14 22.95 9.50 1.70
CA VAL A 14 21.91 9.42 2.73
C VAL A 14 20.64 9.74 1.96
N SER A 15 19.79 8.74 1.75
CA SER A 15 18.53 8.92 1.04
C SER A 15 17.81 10.12 1.64
N ALA A 16 17.42 11.06 0.78
CA ALA A 16 16.78 12.27 1.26
C ALA A 16 15.52 11.87 2.06
N PRO A 17 15.14 12.60 3.12
CA PRO A 17 13.93 12.30 3.90
C PRO A 17 12.61 12.21 3.10
N ASP A 18 12.63 12.69 1.85
CA ASP A 18 11.52 12.67 0.87
C ASP A 18 11.75 11.69 -0.30
N GLU A 19 12.76 10.83 -0.22
CA GLU A 19 13.00 9.80 -1.24
C GLU A 19 12.04 8.62 -1.00
N ARG A 20 11.24 8.29 -2.03
CA ARG A 20 10.25 7.21 -1.97
C ARG A 20 10.94 5.90 -1.59
N PRO A 21 10.36 5.09 -0.67
CA PRO A 21 10.97 3.83 -0.28
C PRO A 21 11.16 2.92 -1.51
N PRO A 22 12.34 2.30 -1.67
CA PRO A 22 12.60 1.42 -2.80
C PRO A 22 11.65 0.22 -2.75
N ALA A 23 11.27 -0.28 -3.92
CA ALA A 23 10.47 -1.49 -4.02
C ALA A 23 11.33 -2.74 -3.75
N PRO A 24 10.76 -3.80 -3.15
CA PRO A 24 11.50 -5.03 -2.85
C PRO A 24 11.99 -5.78 -4.10
N TRP A 25 11.38 -5.50 -5.25
CA TRP A 25 11.74 -6.05 -6.57
C TRP A 25 12.63 -5.10 -7.40
N GLY A 26 13.26 -4.10 -6.78
CA GLY A 26 14.19 -3.19 -7.45
C GLY A 26 13.51 -2.24 -8.43
N SER A 27 14.11 -2.07 -9.62
CA SER A 27 13.63 -1.13 -10.66
C SER A 27 12.50 -1.69 -11.53
N VAL A 28 12.08 -2.94 -11.31
CA VAL A 28 10.98 -3.55 -12.07
C VAL A 28 9.65 -2.90 -11.63
N PRO A 29 8.80 -2.40 -12.54
CA PRO A 29 7.55 -1.74 -12.15
C PRO A 29 6.43 -2.76 -11.87
N LEU A 30 6.64 -3.71 -10.94
CA LEU A 30 5.73 -4.84 -10.75
C LEU A 30 4.35 -4.40 -10.26
N ALA A 31 4.28 -3.47 -9.30
CA ALA A 31 3.00 -2.95 -8.81
C ALA A 31 2.23 -2.26 -9.94
N GLU A 32 2.90 -1.45 -10.75
CA GLU A 32 2.30 -0.73 -11.87
C GLU A 32 1.78 -1.68 -12.95
N LEU A 33 2.52 -2.76 -13.26
CA LEU A 33 2.06 -3.79 -14.19
C LEU A 33 0.84 -4.55 -13.67
N VAL A 34 0.83 -4.88 -12.38
CA VAL A 34 -0.32 -5.55 -11.73
C VAL A 34 -1.55 -4.64 -11.71
N ILE A 35 -1.36 -3.34 -11.44
CA ILE A 35 -2.43 -2.34 -11.53
C ILE A 35 -2.95 -2.22 -12.97
N LEU A 36 -2.06 -2.13 -13.95
CA LEU A 36 -2.43 -2.05 -15.36
C LEU A 36 -3.24 -3.28 -15.79
N ALA A 37 -2.78 -4.48 -15.46
CA ALA A 37 -3.51 -5.72 -15.72
C ALA A 37 -4.90 -5.71 -15.06
N GLY A 38 -5.01 -5.19 -13.83
CA GLY A 38 -6.27 -5.02 -13.14
C GLY A 38 -7.23 -4.05 -13.84
N ILE A 39 -6.73 -2.89 -14.27
CA ILE A 39 -7.52 -1.88 -15.02
C ILE A 39 -8.01 -2.45 -16.35
N VAL A 40 -7.15 -3.15 -17.09
CA VAL A 40 -7.54 -3.81 -18.35
C VAL A 40 -8.63 -4.85 -18.10
N SER A 41 -8.46 -5.70 -17.07
CA SER A 41 -9.44 -6.71 -16.71
C SER A 41 -10.79 -6.11 -16.27
N LEU A 42 -10.78 -4.99 -15.54
CA LEU A 42 -11.97 -4.21 -15.22
C LEU A 42 -12.66 -3.68 -16.48
N GLY A 43 -11.91 -3.12 -17.43
CA GLY A 43 -12.45 -2.66 -18.71
C GLY A 43 -13.14 -3.80 -19.47
N ILE A 44 -12.48 -4.94 -19.62
CA ILE A 44 -13.06 -6.14 -20.24
C ILE A 44 -14.34 -6.56 -19.51
N GLY A 45 -14.32 -6.57 -18.18
CA GLY A 45 -15.47 -6.97 -17.37
C GLY A 45 -16.67 -6.03 -17.49
N LEU A 46 -16.44 -4.72 -17.44
CA LEU A 46 -17.49 -3.70 -17.51
C LEU A 46 -18.11 -3.58 -18.90
N PHE A 47 -17.30 -3.61 -19.96
CA PHE A 47 -17.79 -3.48 -21.33
C PHE A 47 -18.26 -4.82 -21.92
N GLY A 48 -17.70 -5.94 -21.48
CA GLY A 48 -18.05 -7.28 -21.94
C GLY A 48 -19.10 -8.00 -21.07
N GLY A 49 -19.54 -7.40 -19.95
CA GLY A 49 -20.53 -7.99 -19.05
C GLY A 49 -20.04 -9.25 -18.32
N SER A 50 -18.75 -9.31 -17.97
CA SER A 50 -18.13 -10.47 -17.30
C SER A 50 -17.85 -10.19 -15.82
N PRO A 51 -18.68 -10.71 -14.89
CA PRO A 51 -18.46 -10.52 -13.44
C PRO A 51 -17.11 -11.06 -12.96
N THR A 52 -16.65 -12.16 -13.55
CA THR A 52 -15.35 -12.77 -13.23
C THR A 52 -14.20 -11.82 -13.58
N ALA A 53 -14.25 -11.20 -14.76
CA ALA A 53 -13.22 -10.23 -15.15
C ALA A 53 -13.25 -8.97 -14.27
N ILE A 54 -14.44 -8.53 -13.82
CA ILE A 54 -14.56 -7.46 -12.82
C ILE A 54 -13.88 -7.88 -11.51
N GLY A 55 -14.18 -9.07 -10.99
CA GLY A 55 -13.59 -9.58 -9.76
C GLY A 55 -12.07 -9.69 -9.81
N VAL A 56 -11.53 -10.25 -10.91
CA VAL A 56 -10.07 -10.33 -11.15
C VAL A 56 -9.46 -8.93 -11.24
N GLY A 57 -10.10 -8.02 -11.96
CA GLY A 57 -9.61 -6.65 -12.12
C GLY A 57 -9.54 -5.88 -10.79
N VAL A 58 -10.59 -5.97 -9.95
CA VAL A 58 -10.59 -5.41 -8.59
C VAL A 58 -9.49 -6.02 -7.74
N ALA A 59 -9.32 -7.35 -7.78
CA ALA A 59 -8.30 -8.03 -6.99
C ALA A 59 -6.88 -7.59 -7.39
N LEU A 60 -6.56 -7.55 -8.69
CA LEU A 60 -5.25 -7.16 -9.19
C LEU A 60 -4.94 -5.68 -8.90
N ALA A 61 -5.86 -4.76 -9.25
CA ALA A 61 -5.67 -3.34 -8.99
C ALA A 61 -5.55 -3.06 -7.48
N GLY A 62 -6.35 -3.75 -6.67
CA GLY A 62 -6.27 -3.70 -5.21
C GLY A 62 -4.94 -4.19 -4.66
N LEU A 63 -4.42 -5.32 -5.15
CA LEU A 63 -3.13 -5.87 -4.70
C LEU A 63 -1.96 -4.95 -5.03
N GLY A 64 -1.89 -4.44 -6.26
CA GLY A 64 -0.81 -3.53 -6.66
C GLY A 64 -0.87 -2.21 -5.89
N GLY A 65 -2.06 -1.65 -5.66
CA GLY A 65 -2.23 -0.44 -4.84
C GLY A 65 -1.92 -0.67 -3.36
N LEU A 66 -2.32 -1.82 -2.81
CA LEU A 66 -2.11 -2.17 -1.40
C LEU A 66 -0.63 -2.35 -1.10
N GLU A 67 0.12 -2.98 -2.00
CA GLU A 67 1.58 -3.13 -1.86
C GLU A 67 2.26 -1.77 -1.70
N VAL A 68 1.95 -0.83 -2.59
CA VAL A 68 2.54 0.51 -2.57
C VAL A 68 2.15 1.24 -1.30
N ALA A 69 0.88 1.17 -0.93
CA ALA A 69 0.35 1.83 0.27
C ALA A 69 1.04 1.30 1.54
N ILE A 70 1.22 -0.02 1.65
CA ILE A 70 1.93 -0.66 2.77
C ILE A 70 3.35 -0.12 2.84
N ARG A 71 4.13 -0.18 1.74
CA ARG A 71 5.52 0.27 1.77
C ARG A 71 5.67 1.73 2.14
N GLU A 72 4.88 2.60 1.53
CA GLU A 72 4.93 4.04 1.79
C GLU A 72 4.47 4.38 3.22
N HIS A 73 3.49 3.65 3.73
CA HIS A 73 2.97 3.87 5.08
C HIS A 73 3.96 3.43 6.15
N PHE A 74 4.50 2.21 6.04
CA PHE A 74 5.44 1.70 7.03
C PHE A 74 6.83 2.34 6.94
N ALA A 75 7.17 2.96 5.80
CA ALA A 75 8.35 3.82 5.68
C ALA A 75 8.15 5.24 6.24
N GLY A 76 6.94 5.60 6.67
CA GLY A 76 6.63 6.96 7.14
C GLY A 76 6.61 8.02 6.04
N TYR A 77 6.57 7.61 4.76
CA TYR A 77 6.58 8.50 3.59
C TYR A 77 5.22 9.20 3.42
N ARG A 78 4.13 8.42 3.35
CA ARG A 78 2.75 8.94 3.22
C ARG A 78 1.77 8.09 4.04
N SER A 79 0.82 8.76 4.69
CA SER A 79 -0.16 8.09 5.53
C SER A 79 -1.28 7.47 4.69
N HIS A 80 -1.40 6.14 4.74
CA HIS A 80 -2.46 5.34 4.11
C HIS A 80 -3.37 4.64 5.14
N THR A 81 -3.45 5.17 6.36
CA THR A 81 -4.18 4.53 7.49
C THR A 81 -5.60 4.09 7.12
N SER A 82 -6.41 4.99 6.54
CA SER A 82 -7.79 4.69 6.18
C SER A 82 -7.90 3.64 5.06
N LEU A 83 -6.96 3.67 4.10
CA LEU A 83 -6.92 2.70 3.01
C LEU A 83 -6.55 1.31 3.51
N LEU A 84 -5.55 1.19 4.39
CA LEU A 84 -5.15 -0.08 5.01
C LEU A 84 -6.25 -0.64 5.92
N ALA A 85 -6.91 0.23 6.70
CA ALA A 85 -8.06 -0.15 7.52
C ALA A 85 -9.25 -0.63 6.66
N GLY A 86 -9.53 0.08 5.55
CA GLY A 86 -10.56 -0.31 4.59
C GLY A 86 -10.26 -1.66 3.94
N ALA A 87 -9.00 -1.92 3.56
CA ALA A 87 -8.59 -3.22 3.03
C ALA A 87 -8.83 -4.35 4.07
N ALA A 88 -8.43 -4.14 5.33
CA ALA A 88 -8.68 -5.09 6.40
C ALA A 88 -10.19 -5.33 6.62
N PHE A 89 -11.01 -4.28 6.57
CA PHE A 89 -12.48 -4.37 6.65
C PHE A 89 -13.06 -5.23 5.52
N VAL A 90 -12.73 -4.94 4.26
CA VAL A 90 -13.29 -5.63 3.10
C VAL A 90 -12.86 -7.10 3.08
N LEU A 91 -11.58 -7.38 3.30
CA LEU A 91 -11.05 -8.75 3.30
C LEU A 91 -11.67 -9.60 4.42
N THR A 92 -11.78 -9.04 5.63
CA THR A 92 -12.39 -9.73 6.77
C THR A 92 -13.87 -9.98 6.53
N THR A 93 -14.61 -8.96 6.06
CA THR A 93 -16.04 -9.09 5.76
C THR A 93 -16.28 -10.17 4.71
N GLY A 94 -15.52 -10.13 3.61
CA GLY A 94 -15.62 -11.11 2.53
C GLY A 94 -15.31 -12.53 3.01
N LEU A 95 -14.26 -12.70 3.82
CA LEU A 95 -13.89 -14.00 4.39
C LEU A 95 -15.00 -14.55 5.31
N VAL A 96 -15.50 -13.73 6.22
CA VAL A 96 -16.54 -14.15 7.19
C VAL A 96 -17.87 -14.45 6.49
N PHE A 97 -18.24 -13.66 5.48
CA PHE A 97 -19.48 -13.89 4.74
C PHE A 97 -19.40 -15.11 3.83
N TYR A 98 -18.39 -15.17 2.95
CA TYR A 98 -18.32 -16.23 1.92
C TYR A 98 -17.71 -17.53 2.43
N ALA A 99 -16.66 -17.48 3.26
CA ALA A 99 -15.96 -18.68 3.70
C ALA A 99 -16.52 -19.26 5.01
N ALA A 100 -16.91 -18.40 5.96
CA ALA A 100 -17.50 -18.84 7.23
C ALA A 100 -19.04 -18.92 7.20
N GLY A 101 -19.67 -18.60 6.06
CA GLY A 101 -21.12 -18.74 5.85
C GLY A 101 -21.98 -17.89 6.78
N GLN A 102 -21.44 -16.81 7.33
CA GLN A 102 -22.17 -15.95 8.24
C GLN A 102 -23.12 -15.01 7.49
N ILE A 103 -24.16 -14.55 8.19
CA ILE A 103 -25.04 -13.51 7.65
C ILE A 103 -24.27 -12.19 7.48
N LEU A 104 -24.68 -11.39 6.49
CA LEU A 104 -23.99 -10.15 6.14
C LEU A 104 -23.86 -9.18 7.33
N ALA A 105 -24.89 -9.08 8.17
CA ALA A 105 -24.85 -8.20 9.35
C ALA A 105 -23.72 -8.57 10.33
N VAL A 106 -23.53 -9.87 10.59
CA VAL A 106 -22.45 -10.37 11.46
C VAL A 106 -21.10 -10.17 10.80
N ALA A 107 -20.98 -10.46 9.49
CA ALA A 107 -19.75 -10.25 8.73
C ALA A 107 -19.33 -8.77 8.72
N LEU A 108 -20.28 -7.85 8.53
CA LEU A 108 -20.05 -6.40 8.56
C LEU A 108 -19.65 -5.93 9.97
N ALA A 109 -20.28 -6.44 11.03
CA ALA A 109 -19.92 -6.08 12.39
C ALA A 109 -18.50 -6.52 12.75
N ILE A 110 -18.12 -7.76 12.40
CA ILE A 110 -16.76 -8.26 12.59
C ILE A 110 -15.76 -7.48 11.74
N GLY A 111 -16.07 -7.27 10.46
CA GLY A 111 -15.27 -6.46 9.56
C GLY A 111 -15.03 -5.06 10.10
N ALA A 112 -16.07 -4.39 10.61
CA ALA A 112 -15.98 -3.05 11.19
C ALA A 112 -15.08 -3.03 12.43
N ALA A 113 -15.20 -4.02 13.30
CA ALA A 113 -14.33 -4.16 14.47
C ALA A 113 -12.86 -4.33 14.05
N VAL A 114 -12.58 -5.23 13.09
CA VAL A 114 -11.21 -5.44 12.58
C VAL A 114 -10.69 -4.20 11.87
N GLY A 115 -11.51 -3.52 11.06
CA GLY A 115 -11.16 -2.28 10.39
C GLY A 115 -10.82 -1.16 11.39
N ALA A 116 -11.60 -1.01 12.47
CA ALA A 116 -11.31 -0.05 13.53
C ALA A 116 -9.98 -0.36 14.23
N VAL A 117 -9.74 -1.61 14.60
CA VAL A 117 -8.47 -2.05 15.19
C VAL A 117 -7.30 -1.77 14.23
N ALA A 118 -7.43 -2.17 12.97
CA ALA A 118 -6.43 -1.93 11.93
C ALA A 118 -6.15 -0.43 11.76
N PHE A 119 -7.16 0.43 11.81
CA PHE A 119 -6.99 1.88 11.73
C PHE A 119 -6.11 2.42 12.87
N PHE A 120 -6.39 2.03 14.12
CA PHE A 120 -5.60 2.48 15.26
C PHE A 120 -4.18 1.92 15.22
N LEU A 121 -3.99 0.67 14.80
CA LEU A 121 -2.68 0.06 14.66
C LEU A 121 -1.85 0.69 13.55
N ALA A 122 -2.43 0.89 12.37
CA ALA A 122 -1.80 1.57 11.24
C ALA A 122 -1.44 3.01 11.60
N ARG A 123 -2.34 3.76 12.26
CA ARG A 123 -2.06 5.13 12.73
C ARG A 123 -0.85 5.17 13.66
N ARG A 124 -0.78 4.25 14.63
CA ARG A 124 0.36 4.14 15.55
C ARG A 124 1.64 3.72 14.82
N ALA A 125 1.56 2.80 13.87
CA ALA A 125 2.70 2.36 13.07
C ALA A 125 3.29 3.52 12.26
N PHE A 126 2.44 4.32 11.60
CA PHE A 126 2.87 5.51 10.88
C PHE A 126 3.55 6.53 11.79
N GLN A 127 2.96 6.84 12.94
CA GLN A 127 3.55 7.78 13.90
C GLN A 127 4.95 7.34 14.37
N ARG A 128 5.16 6.03 14.55
CA ARG A 128 6.49 5.49 14.88
C ARG A 128 7.47 5.63 13.72
N ALA A 129 7.02 5.38 12.49
CA ALA A 129 7.86 5.46 11.29
C ALA A 129 8.17 6.90 10.86
N SER A 130 7.26 7.85 11.11
CA SER A 130 7.36 9.24 10.63
C SER A 130 8.09 10.20 11.59
N GLY A 131 8.49 9.73 12.77
CA GLY A 131 9.06 10.55 13.83
C GLY A 131 8.02 11.33 14.65
N GLY A 132 6.79 10.82 14.77
CA GLY A 132 5.72 11.39 15.60
C GLY A 132 4.63 12.15 14.84
N LEU A 133 4.75 12.30 13.51
CA LEU A 133 3.79 13.04 12.70
C LEU A 133 2.56 12.18 12.37
N SER A 134 1.35 12.75 12.49
CA SER A 134 0.10 12.09 12.06
C SER A 134 -0.13 12.14 10.55
N TYR A 135 0.46 13.13 9.87
CA TYR A 135 0.47 13.28 8.42
C TYR A 135 1.73 14.06 8.02
N ARG A 136 2.33 13.71 6.88
CA ARG A 136 3.41 14.48 6.26
C ARG A 136 2.87 15.05 4.95
N VAL A 137 2.68 16.37 4.90
CA VAL A 137 2.37 17.08 3.65
C VAL A 137 3.74 17.38 3.02
N GLY A 138 3.97 16.82 1.82
CA GLY A 138 5.16 17.17 1.06
C GLY A 138 5.14 18.65 0.71
N GLY A 139 6.23 19.35 1.00
CA GLY A 139 6.48 20.70 0.50
C GLY A 139 5.94 21.84 1.36
N MET A 140 6.60 22.12 2.48
CA MET A 140 6.89 23.51 2.85
C MET A 140 8.36 23.58 3.28
N ARG A 141 9.22 23.83 2.29
CA ARG A 141 10.51 24.48 2.53
C ARG A 141 10.34 25.92 2.01
N GLY A 142 10.31 26.86 2.95
CA GLY A 142 10.86 28.19 2.68
C GLY A 142 12.37 28.09 2.57
#